data_AF-A0A1M6K1T6-F1
#
_entry.id   AF-A0A1M6K1T6-F1
#
_cell.length_a   1.000
_cell.length_b   1.000
_cell.length_c   1.000
_cell.angle_alpha   90.00
_cell.angle_beta   90.00
_cell.angle_gamma   90.00
#
_symmetry.space_group_name_H-M   'P 1'
#
loop_
_entity.id
_entity.type
_entity.pdbx_description
1 polymer ?
#
loop_
_entity_poly.entity_id
_entity_poly.type
_entity_poly.pdbx_seq_one_letter_code
_entity_poly.pdbx_strand_id
1 'polypeptide(L)'
;MPRRASPSYTLAAAVRRHFGLTQAELAAFVGVSQQQLARVEAGRKQLGPGPDQRLQVLARQLPPPDGHGPAAPDFTDEALPADPAGAAETLAALRQRLARCQWRRTDLAYQVGQQRQPNQQRHQRRRWAVRVLGPLLAAPLPRPDWLAPGGPALPLPPYPLATPDAPRDTHWLQGLALRLAATPAPLSSAAAALARARLAGLDAEIQALTAALVEFPA
;
A
#
# COMPACT_ATOMS: atom_id res chain seq x y z
N MET A 1 -11.48 35.76 -9.46
CA MET A 1 -10.39 36.52 -8.80
C MET A 1 -10.50 36.32 -7.29
N PRO A 2 -9.64 35.49 -6.67
CA PRO A 2 -9.63 35.31 -5.23
C PRO A 2 -9.18 36.62 -4.58
N ARG A 3 -10.06 37.26 -3.80
CA ARG A 3 -9.69 38.44 -3.01
C ARG A 3 -8.66 38.01 -1.97
N ARG A 4 -7.44 38.56 -2.06
CA ARG A 4 -6.44 38.48 -0.99
C ARG A 4 -7.03 39.16 0.25
N ALA A 5 -7.12 38.44 1.35
CA ALA A 5 -7.56 38.98 2.62
C ALA A 5 -6.59 40.08 3.06
N SER A 6 -7.08 41.30 3.24
CA SER A 6 -6.29 42.37 3.85
C SER A 6 -5.91 41.95 5.27
N PRO A 7 -4.66 42.15 5.71
CA PRO A 7 -4.26 41.87 7.08
C PRO A 7 -5.07 42.77 8.02
N SER A 8 -5.98 42.14 8.77
CA SER A 8 -6.77 42.77 9.81
C SER A 8 -5.86 43.20 10.95
N TYR A 9 -5.58 44.51 11.04
CA TYR A 9 -4.81 45.16 12.12
C TYR A 9 -5.64 45.36 13.40
N THR A 10 -6.58 44.46 13.68
CA THR A 10 -7.42 44.60 14.87
C THR A 10 -6.76 43.92 16.06
N LEU A 11 -6.98 44.49 17.24
CA LEU A 11 -6.43 43.97 18.50
C LEU A 11 -6.76 42.48 18.72
N ALA A 12 -7.96 42.04 18.31
CA ALA A 12 -8.37 40.64 18.38
C ALA A 12 -7.49 39.72 17.52
N ALA A 13 -7.13 40.15 16.30
CA ALA A 13 -6.25 39.39 15.43
C ALA A 13 -4.80 39.34 15.98
N ALA A 14 -4.34 40.43 16.60
CA ALA A 14 -3.03 40.48 17.27
C ALA A 14 -2.95 39.52 18.46
N VAL A 15 -3.95 39.53 19.35
CA VAL A 15 -4.10 38.57 20.46
C VAL A 15 -4.07 37.14 19.95
N ARG A 16 -4.88 36.85 18.92
CA ARG A 16 -4.98 35.50 18.37
C ARG A 16 -3.64 35.01 17.80
N ARG A 17 -2.96 35.87 17.04
CA ARG A 17 -1.66 35.55 16.43
C ARG A 17 -0.58 35.31 17.47
N HIS A 18 -0.53 36.14 18.52
CA HIS A 18 0.51 36.04 19.54
C HIS A 18 0.39 34.77 20.39
N PHE A 19 -0.83 34.39 20.77
CA PHE A 19 -1.08 33.21 21.60
C PHE A 19 -1.35 31.91 20.81
N GLY A 20 -1.31 31.95 19.49
CA GLY A 20 -1.62 30.77 18.65
C GLY A 20 -3.07 30.29 18.75
N LEU A 21 -3.99 31.16 19.16
CA LEU A 21 -5.40 30.78 19.39
C LEU A 21 -6.15 30.61 18.06
N THR A 22 -7.16 29.77 18.05
CA THR A 22 -8.19 29.75 17.03
C THR A 22 -9.23 30.85 17.29
N GLN A 23 -9.98 31.20 16.25
CA GLN A 23 -11.04 32.20 16.38
C GLN A 23 -12.20 31.73 17.27
N ALA A 24 -12.44 30.41 17.33
CA ALA A 24 -13.44 29.84 18.23
C ALA A 24 -13.01 29.94 19.70
N GLU A 25 -11.74 29.67 20.00
CA GLU A 25 -11.20 29.77 21.36
C GLU A 25 -11.20 31.21 21.88
N LEU A 26 -10.76 32.17 21.05
CA LEU A 26 -10.82 33.58 21.44
C LEU A 26 -12.27 34.04 21.63
N ALA A 27 -13.20 33.60 20.78
CA ALA A 27 -14.62 33.95 20.90
C ALA A 27 -15.23 33.39 22.20
N ALA A 28 -14.89 32.13 22.55
CA ALA A 28 -15.30 31.50 23.79
C ALA A 28 -14.76 32.25 25.03
N PHE A 29 -13.47 32.65 25.02
CA PHE A 29 -12.87 33.40 26.12
C PHE A 29 -13.51 34.78 26.35
N VAL A 30 -13.85 35.47 25.25
CA VAL A 30 -14.46 36.80 25.24
C VAL A 30 -15.97 36.76 25.51
N GLY A 31 -16.62 35.60 25.32
CA GLY A 31 -18.06 35.41 25.54
C GLY A 31 -18.92 35.86 24.35
N VAL A 32 -18.43 35.71 23.12
CA VAL A 32 -19.17 36.06 21.88
C VAL A 32 -19.17 34.88 20.91
N SER A 33 -19.99 34.95 19.85
CA SER A 33 -19.97 33.93 18.80
C SER A 33 -18.74 34.06 17.90
N GLN A 34 -18.27 32.94 17.34
CA GLN A 34 -17.17 32.92 16.36
C GLN A 34 -17.44 33.86 15.17
N GLN A 35 -18.67 33.85 14.63
CA GLN A 35 -19.06 34.74 13.52
C GLN A 35 -19.00 36.22 13.89
N GLN A 36 -19.38 36.56 15.13
CA GLN A 36 -19.28 37.94 15.62
C GLN A 36 -17.81 38.36 15.74
N LEU A 37 -16.95 37.50 16.27
CA LEU A 37 -15.51 37.77 16.32
C LEU A 37 -14.92 37.91 14.90
N ALA A 38 -15.42 37.15 13.91
CA ALA A 38 -14.98 37.27 12.50
C ALA A 38 -15.23 38.68 11.94
N ARG A 39 -16.41 39.23 12.26
CA ARG A 39 -16.80 40.57 11.81
C ARG A 39 -15.98 41.65 12.52
N VAL A 40 -15.61 41.42 13.77
CA VAL A 40 -14.71 42.29 14.54
C VAL A 40 -13.31 42.26 13.95
N GLU A 41 -12.76 41.07 13.69
CA GLU A 41 -11.46 40.94 13.02
C GLU A 41 -11.49 41.59 11.63
N ALA A 42 -12.58 41.47 10.89
CA ALA A 42 -12.74 42.15 9.59
C ALA A 42 -12.97 43.68 9.68
N GLY A 43 -12.98 44.27 10.88
CA GLY A 43 -13.23 45.70 11.10
C GLY A 43 -14.66 46.15 10.81
N ARG A 44 -15.60 45.21 10.63
CA ARG A 44 -17.00 45.49 10.24
C ARG A 44 -17.91 45.75 11.43
N LYS A 45 -17.47 45.40 12.65
CA LYS A 45 -18.25 45.57 13.88
C LYS A 45 -17.31 45.78 15.07
N GLN A 46 -17.70 46.60 16.03
CA GLN A 46 -16.99 46.74 17.31
C GLN A 46 -17.54 45.76 18.35
N LEU A 47 -16.70 45.34 19.29
CA LEU A 47 -17.14 44.56 20.45
C LEU A 47 -17.93 45.47 21.41
N GLY A 48 -18.90 44.89 22.12
CA GLY A 48 -19.54 45.59 23.22
C GLY A 48 -18.60 45.74 24.41
N PRO A 49 -18.91 46.59 25.41
CA PRO A 49 -18.00 46.96 26.49
C PRO A 49 -17.50 45.76 27.31
N GLY A 50 -18.36 44.78 27.63
CA GLY A 50 -17.96 43.58 28.38
C GLY A 50 -16.98 42.67 27.61
N PRO A 51 -17.34 42.22 26.39
CA PRO A 51 -16.43 41.51 25.51
C PRO A 51 -15.11 42.25 25.23
N ASP A 52 -15.18 43.57 25.05
CA ASP A 52 -13.99 44.39 24.82
C ASP A 52 -13.07 44.40 26.06
N GLN A 53 -13.64 44.57 27.26
CA GLN A 53 -12.87 44.50 28.51
C GLN A 53 -12.21 43.13 28.71
N ARG A 54 -12.89 42.03 28.33
CA ARG A 54 -12.30 40.67 28.35
C ARG A 54 -11.15 40.55 27.36
N LEU A 55 -11.30 41.08 26.14
CA LEU A 55 -10.23 41.10 25.15
C LEU A 55 -9.02 41.91 25.66
N GLN A 56 -9.26 43.04 26.33
CA GLN A 56 -8.20 43.87 26.93
C GLN A 56 -7.35 43.12 27.97
N VAL A 57 -7.91 42.09 28.65
CA VAL A 57 -7.14 41.25 29.59
C VAL A 57 -5.99 40.53 28.88
N LEU A 58 -6.26 39.96 27.69
CA LEU A 58 -5.24 39.30 26.88
C LEU A 58 -4.36 40.30 26.14
N ALA A 59 -4.94 41.42 25.67
CA ALA A 59 -4.20 42.48 25.00
C ALA A 59 -3.07 43.05 25.88
N ARG A 60 -3.29 43.21 27.19
CA ARG A 60 -2.25 43.66 28.12
C ARG A 60 -1.00 42.76 28.14
N GLN A 61 -1.18 41.48 27.81
CA GLN A 61 -0.11 40.48 27.76
C GLN A 61 0.59 40.42 26.40
N LEU A 62 0.16 41.22 25.42
CA LEU A 62 0.89 41.36 24.16
C LEU A 62 2.18 42.15 24.35
N PRO A 63 3.20 41.94 23.51
CA PRO A 63 4.36 42.81 23.45
C PRO A 63 3.97 44.23 23.01
N PRO A 64 4.80 45.25 23.30
CA PRO A 64 4.62 46.59 22.77
C PRO A 64 4.52 46.57 21.23
N PRO A 65 3.64 47.37 20.60
CA PRO A 65 2.95 48.55 21.13
C PRO A 65 1.57 48.30 21.78
N ASP A 66 0.99 47.11 21.61
CA ASP A 66 -0.41 46.84 21.98
C ASP A 66 -0.57 46.44 23.46
N GLY A 67 0.52 46.04 24.12
CA GLY A 67 0.54 45.65 25.52
C GLY A 67 1.91 45.85 26.20
N HIS A 68 2.06 45.22 27.36
CA HIS A 68 3.27 45.28 28.18
C HIS A 68 3.84 43.89 28.51
N GLY A 69 3.37 42.86 27.81
CA GLY A 69 3.86 41.49 27.97
C GLY A 69 5.22 41.26 27.31
N PRO A 70 5.87 40.14 27.64
CA PRO A 70 7.11 39.74 26.99
C PRO A 70 6.85 39.41 25.51
N ALA A 71 7.88 39.58 24.67
CA ALA A 71 7.85 39.00 23.34
C ALA A 71 7.72 37.47 23.46
N ALA A 72 6.94 36.86 22.57
CA ALA A 72 6.87 35.41 22.50
C ALA A 72 8.28 34.89 22.20
N PRO A 73 8.75 33.85 22.90
CA PRO A 73 10.01 33.21 22.53
C PRO A 73 9.90 32.65 21.10
N ASP A 74 11.02 32.56 20.41
CA ASP A 74 11.07 31.91 19.10
C ASP A 74 10.76 30.43 19.30
N PHE A 75 9.52 30.05 19.00
CA PHE A 75 9.09 28.66 18.91
C PHE A 75 9.57 28.10 17.57
N THR A 76 10.85 27.79 17.50
CA THR A 76 11.40 26.92 16.45
C THR A 76 10.76 25.54 16.58
N ASP A 77 10.59 24.82 15.47
CA ASP A 77 10.33 23.35 15.46
C ASP A 77 11.58 22.58 15.97
N GLU A 78 12.30 23.16 16.94
CA GLU A 78 13.46 22.57 17.55
C GLU A 78 12.98 21.39 18.38
N ALA A 79 13.50 20.21 18.03
CA ALA A 79 13.13 18.97 18.67
C ALA A 79 13.24 19.14 20.19
N LEU A 80 12.11 19.00 20.89
CA LEU A 80 12.09 18.92 22.34
C LEU A 80 13.19 17.95 22.79
N PRO A 81 13.94 18.27 23.86
CA PRO A 81 14.98 17.40 24.37
C PRO A 81 14.38 16.00 24.56
N ALA A 82 14.92 15.04 23.82
CA ALA A 82 14.36 13.72 23.71
C ALA A 82 14.32 13.09 25.11
N ASP A 83 13.11 12.77 25.58
CA ASP A 83 12.95 11.89 26.74
C ASP A 83 13.64 10.56 26.37
N PRO A 84 14.70 10.14 27.09
CA PRO A 84 15.42 8.92 26.76
C PRO A 84 14.51 7.68 26.77
N ALA A 85 13.46 7.67 27.60
CA ALA A 85 12.47 6.60 27.61
C ALA A 85 11.64 6.59 26.33
N GLY A 86 11.12 7.75 25.90
CA GLY A 86 10.37 7.90 24.65
C GLY A 86 11.20 7.61 23.40
N ALA A 87 12.49 7.97 23.41
CA ALA A 87 13.43 7.64 22.34
C ALA A 87 13.66 6.12 22.23
N ALA A 88 13.87 5.44 23.37
CA ALA A 88 14.05 3.99 23.41
C ALA A 88 12.80 3.24 22.93
N GLU A 89 11.60 3.68 23.32
CA GLU A 89 10.33 3.11 22.85
C GLU A 89 10.15 3.30 21.35
N THR A 90 10.46 4.49 20.83
CA THR A 90 10.41 4.78 19.39
C THR A 90 11.38 3.89 18.60
N LEU A 91 12.61 3.73 19.07
CA LEU A 91 13.59 2.82 18.46
C LEU A 91 13.14 1.36 18.51
N ALA A 92 12.53 0.92 19.60
CA ALA A 92 11.95 -0.42 19.70
C ALA A 92 10.82 -0.63 18.69
N ALA A 93 9.93 0.36 18.53
CA ALA A 93 8.85 0.33 17.56
C ALA A 93 9.37 0.26 16.11
N LEU A 94 10.41 1.04 15.77
CA LEU A 94 11.08 0.99 14.46
C LEU A 94 11.68 -0.39 14.18
N ARG A 95 12.41 -0.98 15.14
CA ARG A 95 12.96 -2.34 15.02
C ARG A 95 11.87 -3.39 14.84
N GLN A 96 10.77 -3.29 15.60
CA GLN A 96 9.65 -4.21 15.48
C GLN A 96 8.98 -4.12 14.10
N ARG A 97 8.84 -2.89 13.57
CA ARG A 97 8.30 -2.66 12.23
C ARG A 97 9.21 -3.26 11.16
N LEU A 98 10.51 -3.04 11.25
CA LEU A 98 11.50 -3.59 10.34
C LEU A 98 11.42 -5.11 10.27
N ALA A 99 11.41 -5.79 11.44
CA ALA A 99 11.29 -7.25 11.50
C ALA A 99 10.01 -7.77 10.84
N ARG A 100 8.88 -7.07 11.05
CA ARG A 100 7.59 -7.42 10.43
C ARG A 100 7.63 -7.28 8.91
N CYS A 101 8.26 -6.23 8.39
CA CYS A 101 8.40 -6.00 6.96
C CYS A 101 9.31 -7.05 6.30
N GLN A 102 10.44 -7.39 6.94
CA GLN A 102 11.36 -8.44 6.49
C GLN A 102 10.68 -9.82 6.42
N TRP A 103 9.91 -10.16 7.45
CA TRP A 103 9.14 -11.41 7.48
C TRP A 103 8.11 -11.46 6.35
N ARG A 104 7.30 -10.39 6.20
CA ARG A 104 6.29 -10.30 5.12
C ARG A 104 6.89 -10.39 3.73
N ARG A 105 8.05 -9.78 3.52
CA ARG A 105 8.77 -9.85 2.23
C ARG A 105 9.16 -11.29 1.92
N THR A 106 9.74 -11.98 2.89
CA THR A 106 10.17 -13.38 2.75
C THR A 106 8.98 -14.30 2.48
N ASP A 107 7.90 -14.15 3.25
CA ASP A 107 6.67 -14.92 3.06
C ASP A 107 6.04 -14.69 1.67
N LEU A 108 5.90 -13.44 1.25
CA LEU A 108 5.35 -13.12 -0.07
C LEU A 108 6.24 -13.64 -1.20
N ALA A 109 7.57 -13.51 -1.08
CA ALA A 109 8.52 -14.02 -2.07
C ALA A 109 8.41 -15.54 -2.19
N TYR A 110 8.31 -16.24 -1.06
CA TYR A 110 8.12 -17.69 -1.02
C TYR A 110 6.80 -18.12 -1.69
N GLN A 111 5.69 -17.47 -1.34
CA GLN A 111 4.37 -17.75 -1.93
C GLN A 111 4.37 -17.57 -3.46
N VAL A 112 4.98 -16.47 -3.95
CA VAL A 112 5.12 -16.21 -5.38
C VAL A 112 6.01 -17.25 -6.06
N GLY A 113 7.12 -17.64 -5.43
CA GLY A 113 8.04 -18.66 -5.95
C GLY A 113 7.37 -20.03 -6.09
N GLN A 114 6.65 -20.47 -5.05
CA GLN A 114 5.90 -21.72 -5.03
C GLN A 114 4.81 -21.78 -6.12
N GLN A 115 4.15 -20.65 -6.40
CA GLN A 115 3.11 -20.59 -7.40
C GLN A 115 3.64 -20.47 -8.84
N ARG A 116 4.80 -19.84 -9.05
CA ARG A 116 5.33 -19.58 -10.40
C ARG A 116 6.06 -20.75 -11.04
N GLN A 117 7.10 -21.30 -10.41
CA GLN A 117 8.11 -22.05 -11.19
C GLN A 117 7.73 -23.51 -11.53
N PRO A 118 7.47 -24.41 -10.56
CA PRO A 118 7.20 -25.80 -10.88
C PRO A 118 5.77 -26.02 -11.42
N ASN A 119 4.81 -25.18 -10.99
CA ASN A 119 3.41 -25.37 -11.31
C ASN A 119 3.01 -24.79 -12.67
N GLN A 120 3.56 -23.64 -13.10
CA GLN A 120 3.17 -23.03 -14.36
C GLN A 120 3.62 -23.85 -15.57
N GLN A 121 4.88 -24.28 -15.61
CA GLN A 121 5.39 -25.09 -16.72
C GLN A 121 4.71 -26.46 -16.77
N ARG A 122 4.51 -27.11 -15.61
CA ARG A 122 3.81 -28.40 -15.51
C ARG A 122 2.34 -28.27 -15.92
N HIS A 123 1.66 -27.21 -15.51
CA HIS A 123 0.27 -26.93 -15.88
C HIS A 123 0.14 -26.65 -17.39
N GLN A 124 1.05 -25.85 -17.98
CA GLN A 124 1.08 -25.61 -19.42
C GLN A 124 1.35 -26.89 -20.22
N ARG A 125 2.34 -27.69 -19.80
CA ARG A 125 2.63 -28.99 -20.42
C ARG A 125 1.43 -29.94 -20.35
N ARG A 126 0.73 -30.00 -19.22
CA ARG A 126 -0.50 -30.81 -19.07
C ARG A 126 -1.64 -30.29 -19.94
N ARG A 127 -1.86 -28.98 -20.04
CA ARG A 127 -2.84 -28.38 -20.98
C ARG A 127 -2.53 -28.76 -22.43
N TRP A 128 -1.26 -28.63 -22.81
CA TRP A 128 -0.79 -29.00 -24.15
C TRP A 128 -0.99 -30.50 -24.40
N ALA A 129 -0.59 -31.36 -23.46
CA ALA A 129 -0.73 -32.81 -23.57
C ALA A 129 -2.20 -33.24 -23.73
N VAL A 130 -3.13 -32.71 -22.92
CA VAL A 130 -4.57 -33.02 -23.06
C VAL A 130 -5.09 -32.62 -24.45
N ARG A 131 -4.68 -31.44 -24.96
CA ARG A 131 -5.11 -30.95 -26.28
C ARG A 131 -4.54 -31.76 -27.44
N VAL A 132 -3.28 -32.18 -27.34
CA VAL A 132 -2.58 -32.88 -28.42
C VAL A 132 -2.87 -34.38 -28.41
N LEU A 133 -2.86 -35.02 -27.24
CA LEU A 133 -3.10 -36.44 -27.11
C LEU A 133 -4.56 -36.82 -27.36
N GLY A 134 -5.52 -35.93 -27.09
CA GLY A 134 -6.94 -36.16 -27.36
C GLY A 134 -7.24 -36.64 -28.79
N PRO A 135 -6.94 -35.85 -29.83
CA PRO A 135 -7.17 -36.27 -31.22
C PRO A 135 -6.25 -37.42 -31.64
N LEU A 136 -5.02 -37.50 -31.13
CA LEU A 136 -4.07 -38.56 -31.50
C LEU A 136 -4.49 -39.94 -30.99
N LEU A 137 -5.07 -40.02 -29.79
CA LEU A 137 -5.55 -41.27 -29.19
C LEU A 137 -6.97 -41.63 -29.67
N ALA A 138 -7.72 -40.66 -30.20
CA ALA A 138 -9.03 -40.89 -30.83
C ALA A 138 -8.95 -41.25 -32.33
N ALA A 139 -7.80 -41.03 -32.97
CA ALA A 139 -7.62 -41.34 -34.38
C ALA A 139 -7.61 -42.88 -34.59
N PRO A 140 -8.38 -43.41 -35.55
CA PRO A 140 -8.26 -44.81 -35.92
C PRO A 140 -6.83 -45.06 -36.42
N LEU A 141 -6.18 -46.08 -35.87
CA LEU A 141 -4.87 -46.49 -36.35
C LEU A 141 -4.97 -46.82 -37.84
N PRO A 142 -4.05 -46.33 -38.69
CA PRO A 142 -3.94 -46.86 -40.04
C PRO A 142 -3.71 -48.36 -39.92
N ARG A 143 -4.51 -49.15 -40.64
CA ARG A 143 -4.24 -50.59 -40.73
C ARG A 143 -2.83 -50.73 -41.29
N PRO A 144 -1.95 -51.48 -40.62
CA PRO A 144 -0.60 -51.64 -41.10
C PRO A 144 -0.58 -52.33 -42.46
N ASP A 145 -0.21 -51.60 -43.52
CA ASP A 145 -0.02 -52.16 -44.86
C ASP A 145 1.12 -53.21 -44.89
N TRP A 146 1.97 -53.25 -43.87
CA TRP A 146 2.99 -54.28 -43.66
C TRP A 146 2.42 -55.65 -43.23
N LEU A 147 1.13 -55.73 -42.89
CA LEU A 147 0.39 -56.99 -42.66
C LEU A 147 -0.35 -57.47 -43.93
N ALA A 148 -0.35 -56.69 -45.01
CA ALA A 148 -0.92 -57.10 -46.30
C ALA A 148 0.08 -57.98 -47.07
N PRO A 149 -0.31 -59.17 -47.56
CA PRO A 149 0.55 -59.98 -48.43
C PRO A 149 0.92 -59.18 -49.69
N GLY A 150 2.19 -58.78 -49.84
CA GLY A 150 2.71 -58.08 -51.01
C GLY A 150 2.85 -56.55 -50.92
N GLY A 151 2.65 -55.94 -49.75
CA GLY A 151 2.85 -54.50 -49.54
C GLY A 151 4.34 -54.09 -49.45
N PRO A 152 4.69 -52.83 -49.79
CA PRO A 152 6.06 -52.34 -49.64
C PRO A 152 6.48 -52.36 -48.16
N ALA A 153 7.71 -52.80 -47.90
CA ALA A 153 8.31 -52.85 -46.57
C ALA A 153 8.56 -51.42 -46.03
N LEU A 154 7.54 -50.80 -45.45
CA LEU A 154 7.71 -49.59 -44.66
C LEU A 154 8.44 -49.93 -43.34
N PRO A 155 9.32 -49.05 -42.83
CA PRO A 155 9.99 -49.27 -41.56
C PRO A 155 8.95 -49.44 -40.45
N LEU A 156 9.05 -50.54 -39.69
CA LEU A 156 8.21 -50.79 -38.53
C LEU A 156 8.33 -49.60 -37.55
N PRO A 157 7.21 -49.12 -36.97
CA PRO A 157 7.29 -48.13 -35.91
C PRO A 157 8.11 -48.70 -34.74
N PRO A 158 8.81 -47.85 -33.98
CA PRO A 158 9.75 -48.28 -32.92
C PRO A 158 9.11 -49.08 -31.78
N TYR A 159 7.78 -49.13 -31.72
CA TYR A 159 7.01 -49.88 -30.71
C TYR A 159 5.86 -50.67 -31.37
N PRO A 160 6.16 -51.75 -32.11
CA PRO A 160 5.17 -52.46 -32.92
C PRO A 160 4.14 -53.25 -32.09
N LEU A 161 4.44 -53.49 -30.80
CA LEU A 161 3.55 -54.18 -29.84
C LEU A 161 2.72 -53.21 -28.99
N ALA A 162 2.88 -51.90 -29.14
CA ALA A 162 2.08 -50.93 -28.41
C ALA A 162 0.72 -50.77 -29.09
N THR A 163 -0.25 -51.59 -28.69
CA THR A 163 -1.65 -51.47 -29.12
C THR A 163 -2.37 -50.40 -28.28
N PRO A 164 -2.91 -49.34 -28.92
CA PRO A 164 -3.79 -48.38 -28.26
C PRO A 164 -5.04 -49.04 -27.71
N ASP A 165 -5.45 -48.62 -26.52
CA ASP A 165 -6.65 -49.09 -25.85
C ASP A 165 -7.59 -47.89 -25.69
N ALA A 166 -8.35 -47.62 -26.76
CA ALA A 166 -9.18 -46.42 -26.87
C ALA A 166 -10.04 -46.09 -25.63
N PRO A 167 -10.76 -47.05 -24.99
CA PRO A 167 -11.53 -46.74 -23.79
C PRO A 167 -10.63 -46.39 -22.59
N ARG A 168 -9.52 -47.11 -22.39
CA ARG A 168 -8.58 -46.85 -21.28
C ARG A 168 -7.84 -45.53 -21.45
N ASP A 169 -7.40 -45.25 -22.68
CA ASP A 169 -6.69 -44.03 -23.05
C ASP A 169 -7.60 -42.80 -22.91
N THR A 170 -8.85 -42.91 -23.32
CA THR A 170 -9.87 -41.86 -23.14
C THR A 170 -10.17 -41.62 -21.67
N HIS A 171 -10.33 -42.68 -20.87
CA HIS A 171 -10.56 -42.56 -19.43
C HIS A 171 -9.37 -41.88 -18.72
N TRP A 172 -8.14 -42.26 -19.08
CA TRP A 172 -6.94 -41.63 -18.54
C TRP A 172 -6.86 -40.13 -18.89
N LEU A 173 -7.17 -39.75 -20.14
CA LEU A 173 -7.19 -38.35 -20.58
C LEU A 173 -8.23 -37.52 -19.82
N GLN A 174 -9.43 -38.07 -19.62
CA GLN A 174 -10.47 -37.43 -18.81
C GLN A 174 -10.00 -37.21 -17.36
N GLY A 175 -9.38 -38.22 -16.75
CA GLY A 175 -8.80 -38.11 -15.41
C GLY A 175 -7.63 -37.11 -15.34
N LEU A 176 -6.85 -36.95 -16.41
CA LEU A 176 -5.82 -35.92 -16.51
C LEU A 176 -6.42 -34.51 -16.62
N ALA A 177 -7.48 -34.34 -17.41
CA ALA A 177 -8.20 -33.08 -17.55
C ALA A 177 -8.85 -32.63 -16.23
N LEU A 178 -9.46 -33.56 -15.49
CA LEU A 178 -10.04 -33.28 -14.16
C LEU A 178 -8.96 -32.85 -13.15
N ARG A 179 -7.83 -33.56 -13.09
CA ARG A 179 -6.71 -33.18 -12.21
C ARG A 179 -6.08 -31.84 -12.59
N LEU A 180 -6.04 -31.53 -13.89
CA LEU A 180 -5.59 -30.24 -14.39
C LEU A 180 -6.54 -29.10 -13.97
N ALA A 181 -7.85 -29.31 -14.07
CA ALA A 181 -8.87 -28.34 -13.64
C ALA A 181 -8.84 -28.12 -12.12
N ALA A 182 -8.54 -29.15 -11.34
CA ALA A 182 -8.39 -29.06 -9.88
C ALA A 182 -7.04 -28.44 -9.43
N THR A 183 -6.06 -28.32 -10.33
CA THR A 183 -4.78 -27.68 -9.99
C THR A 183 -4.98 -26.16 -10.01
N PRO A 184 -4.61 -25.43 -8.95
CA PRO A 184 -4.74 -23.98 -8.93
C PRO A 184 -4.05 -23.36 -10.15
N ALA A 185 -4.77 -22.49 -10.84
CA ALA A 185 -4.27 -21.83 -12.04
C ALA A 185 -3.01 -21.02 -11.70
N PRO A 186 -2.05 -20.92 -12.64
CA PRO A 186 -0.90 -20.04 -12.45
C PRO A 186 -1.38 -18.60 -12.23
N LEU A 187 -0.62 -17.85 -11.44
CA LEU A 187 -0.89 -16.43 -11.20
C LEU A 187 -1.14 -15.69 -12.52
N SER A 188 -2.25 -14.97 -12.59
CA SER A 188 -2.53 -14.08 -13.71
C SER A 188 -1.43 -13.03 -13.83
N SER A 189 -1.25 -12.45 -15.03
CA SER A 189 -0.30 -11.35 -15.25
C SER A 189 -0.52 -10.18 -14.29
N ALA A 190 -1.79 -9.86 -14.01
CA ALA A 190 -2.18 -8.83 -13.04
C ALA A 190 -1.78 -9.21 -11.61
N ALA A 191 -2.06 -10.44 -11.16
CA ALA A 191 -1.69 -10.88 -9.82
C ALA A 191 -0.15 -10.92 -9.65
N ALA A 192 0.57 -11.35 -10.69
CA ALA A 192 2.02 -11.30 -10.76
C ALA A 192 2.59 -9.86 -10.74
N ALA A 193 1.92 -8.90 -11.38
CA ALA A 193 2.31 -7.49 -11.33
C ALA A 193 2.06 -6.90 -9.93
N LEU A 194 0.90 -7.17 -9.33
CA LEU A 194 0.57 -6.74 -7.98
C LEU A 194 1.56 -7.29 -6.94
N ALA A 195 1.92 -8.58 -7.05
CA ALA A 195 2.90 -9.19 -6.15
C ALA A 195 4.28 -8.53 -6.26
N ARG A 196 4.74 -8.20 -7.48
CA ARG A 196 5.99 -7.45 -7.68
C ARG A 196 5.92 -6.04 -7.08
N ALA A 197 4.81 -5.33 -7.27
CA ALA A 197 4.62 -4.01 -6.69
C ALA A 197 4.64 -4.04 -5.16
N ARG A 198 4.00 -5.06 -4.54
CA ARG A 198 4.03 -5.26 -3.08
C ARG A 198 5.42 -5.58 -2.55
N LEU A 199 6.19 -6.42 -3.25
CA LEU A 199 7.59 -6.69 -2.88
C LEU A 199 8.44 -5.42 -2.96
N ALA A 200 8.31 -4.65 -4.03
CA ALA A 200 9.04 -3.38 -4.17
C ALA A 200 8.69 -2.37 -3.07
N GLY A 201 7.41 -2.29 -2.68
CA GLY A 201 6.99 -1.44 -1.55
C GLY A 201 7.58 -1.88 -0.22
N LEU A 202 7.65 -3.20 0.04
CA LEU A 202 8.29 -3.73 1.25
C LEU A 202 9.80 -3.48 1.25
N ASP A 203 10.47 -3.63 0.10
CA ASP A 203 11.90 -3.33 -0.04
C ASP A 203 12.21 -1.85 0.27
N ALA A 204 11.40 -0.93 -0.26
CA ALA A 204 11.53 0.50 0.00
C ALA A 204 11.31 0.85 1.48
N GLU A 205 10.30 0.24 2.12
CA GLU A 205 10.02 0.46 3.54
C GLU A 205 11.16 -0.09 4.42
N ILE A 206 11.69 -1.27 4.10
CA ILE A 206 12.86 -1.85 4.79
C ILE A 206 14.07 -0.93 4.69
N GLN A 207 14.35 -0.38 3.50
CA GLN A 207 15.45 0.57 3.30
C GLN A 207 15.27 1.84 4.15
N ALA A 208 14.08 2.45 4.11
CA ALA A 208 13.78 3.65 4.89
C ALA A 208 13.92 3.41 6.41
N LEU A 209 13.39 2.29 6.92
CA LEU A 209 13.49 1.94 8.34
C LEU A 209 14.94 1.63 8.75
N THR A 210 15.72 1.00 7.87
CA THR A 210 17.13 0.72 8.14
C THR A 210 17.95 2.00 8.19
N ALA A 211 17.70 2.95 7.28
CA ALA A 211 18.35 4.26 7.30
C ALA A 211 18.00 5.04 8.58
N ALA A 212 16.71 5.08 8.96
CA ALA A 212 16.27 5.74 10.19
C ALA A 212 16.95 5.15 11.44
N LEU A 213 17.14 3.82 11.50
CA LEU A 213 17.84 3.20 12.64
C LEU A 213 19.34 3.52 12.69
N VAL A 214 19.96 3.90 11.57
CA VAL A 214 21.36 4.37 11.53
C VAL A 214 21.45 5.83 11.95
N GLU A 215 20.47 6.65 11.59
CA GLU A 215 20.39 8.07 11.98
C GLU A 215 20.14 8.26 13.48
N PHE A 216 19.45 7.31 14.13
CA PHE A 216 19.17 7.33 15.56
C PHE A 216 19.80 6.13 16.28
N PRO A 217 21.14 6.09 16.45
CA PRO A 217 21.79 5.06 17.23
C PRO A 217 21.39 5.21 18.71
N ALA A 218 21.18 4.07 19.38
CA ALA A 218 20.79 3.99 20.79
C ALA A 218 21.88 4.50 21.74
#